data_AF-A0A328ZDL5-F1
#
_entry.id   AF-A0A328ZDL5-F1
#
_cell.length_a   1.000
_cell.length_b   1.000
_cell.length_c   1.000
_cell.angle_alpha   90.00
_cell.angle_beta   90.00
_cell.angle_gamma   90.00
#
_symmetry.space_group_name_H-M   'P 1'
#
loop_
_entity.id
_entity.type
_entity.pdbx_description
1 polymer ?
#
loop_
_entity_poly.entity_id
_entity_poly.type
_entity_poly.pdbx_seq_one_letter_code
_entity_poly.pdbx_strand_id
1 'polypeptide(L)'
;MPLPLLPPRARSLHRPGVLAAAALGMALSAQASLASVGAGPALECPAQLQVQQIAEPATDGWQSSGSRKAHPLVGLAFFAGPPEQKAQLAPTRERAKGKTPSATWVLERRDEPYWVACEYGGTTAIAARALAQNVTACTVEYDPRFSTPVLKRWSCQYGTP
;
A
#
# COMPACT_ATOMS: atom_id res chain seq x y z
N MET A 1 -14.05 46.17 -33.12
CA MET A 1 -14.07 47.22 -32.08
C MET A 1 -12.94 46.94 -31.10
N PRO A 2 -11.91 47.80 -30.97
CA PRO A 2 -10.83 47.60 -30.01
C PRO A 2 -10.77 48.71 -28.93
N LEU A 3 -10.02 48.38 -27.85
CA LEU A 3 -9.51 49.18 -26.72
C LEU A 3 -10.43 49.49 -25.51
N PRO A 4 -9.88 49.73 -24.28
CA PRO A 4 -8.46 49.73 -23.87
C PRO A 4 -8.10 48.89 -22.61
N LEU A 5 -6.80 48.62 -22.48
CA LEU A 5 -6.06 48.24 -21.27
C LEU A 5 -5.76 49.49 -20.40
N LEU A 6 -5.59 49.29 -19.07
CA LEU A 6 -4.73 50.00 -18.07
C LEU A 6 -5.41 49.97 -16.66
N PRO A 7 -4.72 50.22 -15.52
CA PRO A 7 -3.35 49.86 -15.08
C PRO A 7 -3.32 49.23 -13.65
N PRO A 8 -2.15 48.80 -13.13
CA PRO A 8 -2.02 48.26 -11.77
C PRO A 8 -1.98 49.35 -10.70
N ARG A 9 -2.51 49.07 -9.51
CA ARG A 9 -2.32 49.91 -8.31
C ARG A 9 -1.08 49.48 -7.53
N ALA A 10 -0.12 50.39 -7.44
CA ALA A 10 0.98 50.36 -6.49
C ALA A 10 0.68 51.25 -5.27
N ARG A 11 0.99 50.78 -4.06
CA ARG A 11 1.36 51.61 -2.87
C ARG A 11 2.29 50.74 -2.01
N SER A 12 3.61 50.88 -2.13
CA SER A 12 4.51 51.79 -1.39
C SER A 12 4.55 51.61 0.14
N LEU A 13 5.64 50.94 0.56
CA LEU A 13 6.63 51.34 1.57
C LEU A 13 6.13 51.78 2.96
N HIS A 14 6.51 51.00 3.98
CA HIS A 14 7.01 51.54 5.24
C HIS A 14 8.31 50.81 5.62
N ARG A 15 9.42 51.56 5.55
CA ARG A 15 10.68 51.27 6.26
C ARG A 15 10.53 51.77 7.69
N PRO A 16 11.10 51.06 8.69
CA PRO A 16 11.68 51.70 9.85
C PRO A 16 13.20 51.59 9.80
N GLY A 17 13.84 52.68 10.18
CA GLY A 17 15.27 52.93 10.07
C GLY A 17 16.11 52.13 11.05
N VAL A 18 17.37 51.98 10.65
CA VAL A 18 18.49 51.39 11.36
C VAL A 18 19.06 52.40 12.35
N LEU A 19 19.29 52.00 13.61
CA LEU A 19 20.38 52.55 14.42
C LEU A 19 21.07 51.44 15.24
N ALA A 20 22.35 51.28 14.89
CA ALA A 20 23.52 50.75 15.58
C ALA A 20 23.39 50.09 16.97
N ALA A 21 24.05 48.93 17.12
CA ALA A 21 25.08 48.70 18.14
C ALA A 21 25.89 47.43 17.80
N ALA A 22 27.21 47.55 17.79
CA ALA A 22 28.14 46.45 17.62
C ALA A 22 28.19 45.58 18.88
N ALA A 23 28.06 44.26 18.73
CA ALA A 23 28.48 43.27 19.71
C ALA A 23 28.86 41.98 18.98
N LEU A 24 30.14 41.58 19.10
CA LEU A 24 30.63 40.28 18.67
C LEU A 24 29.98 39.20 19.54
N GLY A 25 29.11 38.40 18.93
CA GLY A 25 28.53 37.21 19.55
C GLY A 25 28.40 36.10 18.51
N MET A 26 29.28 35.10 18.57
CA MET A 26 29.15 33.85 17.81
C MET A 26 27.89 33.12 18.27
N ALA A 27 26.79 33.28 17.54
CA ALA A 27 25.57 32.51 17.73
C ALA A 27 25.77 31.13 17.10
N LEU A 28 26.10 30.14 17.93
CA LEU A 28 26.18 28.73 17.57
C LEU A 28 24.75 28.20 17.34
N SER A 29 24.23 28.33 16.13
CA SER A 29 22.90 27.81 15.78
C SER A 29 22.95 26.28 15.67
N ALA A 30 22.60 25.60 16.77
CA ALA A 30 22.38 24.16 16.81
C ALA A 30 21.13 23.81 15.98
N GLN A 31 21.34 23.40 14.73
CA GLN A 31 20.30 22.88 13.87
C GLN A 31 20.00 21.45 14.33
N ALA A 32 18.93 21.28 15.12
CA ALA A 32 18.40 19.98 15.46
C ALA A 32 17.80 19.36 14.20
N SER A 33 18.59 18.55 13.50
CA SER A 33 18.14 17.71 12.40
C SER A 33 17.15 16.68 12.97
N LEU A 34 15.85 16.93 12.79
CA LEU A 34 14.84 15.89 12.89
C LEU A 34 15.15 14.86 11.81
N ALA A 35 15.89 13.81 12.19
CA ALA A 35 16.05 12.63 11.37
C ALA A 35 14.66 12.04 11.19
N SER A 36 14.07 12.24 10.01
CA SER A 36 12.86 11.54 9.61
C SER A 36 13.20 10.05 9.64
N VAL A 37 12.73 9.33 10.66
CA VAL A 37 12.77 7.87 10.67
C VAL A 37 11.94 7.46 9.46
N GLY A 38 12.63 7.10 8.38
CA GLY A 38 12.00 6.55 7.20
C GLY A 38 11.27 5.29 7.64
N ALA A 39 9.94 5.36 7.70
CA ALA A 39 9.12 4.16 7.65
C ALA A 39 9.56 3.43 6.38
N GLY A 40 10.21 2.28 6.54
CA GLY A 40 10.57 1.41 5.41
C GLY A 40 9.33 1.17 4.55
N PRO A 41 9.49 0.89 3.25
CA PRO A 41 8.37 0.78 2.33
C PRO A 41 7.33 -0.18 2.90
N ALA A 42 6.14 0.36 3.18
CA ALA A 42 5.07 -0.39 3.79
C ALA A 42 4.82 -1.68 2.99
N LEU A 43 4.53 -2.77 3.71
CA LEU A 43 4.14 -4.02 3.10
C LEU A 43 2.74 -3.86 2.53
N GLU A 44 2.66 -3.31 1.32
CA GLU A 44 1.43 -2.99 0.62
C GLU A 44 1.30 -3.80 -0.67
N CYS A 45 0.10 -4.33 -0.89
CA CYS A 45 -0.30 -4.89 -2.17
C CYS A 45 -0.61 -3.76 -3.14
N PRO A 46 -0.19 -3.85 -4.42
CA PRO A 46 -0.70 -2.97 -5.45
C PRO A 46 -2.24 -2.98 -5.45
N ALA A 47 -2.86 -1.80 -5.55
CA ALA A 47 -4.32 -1.69 -5.60
C ALA A 47 -4.92 -2.35 -6.86
N GLN A 48 -4.14 -2.41 -7.94
CA GLN A 48 -4.49 -3.08 -9.17
C GLN A 48 -3.28 -3.80 -9.77
N LEU A 49 -3.53 -4.90 -10.49
CA LEU A 49 -2.53 -5.61 -11.26
C LEU A 49 -2.91 -5.60 -12.75
N GLN A 50 -1.99 -5.13 -13.59
CA GLN A 50 -2.16 -5.25 -15.04
C GLN A 50 -1.86 -6.69 -15.46
N VAL A 51 -2.84 -7.36 -16.06
CA VAL A 51 -2.72 -8.75 -16.51
C VAL A 51 -2.94 -8.83 -18.02
N GLN A 52 -2.12 -9.64 -18.68
CA GLN A 52 -2.34 -10.09 -20.05
C GLN A 52 -2.83 -11.54 -19.99
N GLN A 53 -4.04 -11.78 -20.46
CA GLN A 53 -4.60 -13.11 -20.68
C GLN A 53 -4.45 -13.46 -22.16
N ILE A 54 -3.88 -14.63 -22.42
CA ILE A 54 -3.76 -15.20 -23.76
C ILE A 54 -4.85 -16.26 -23.86
N ALA A 55 -5.66 -16.19 -24.91
CA ALA A 55 -6.69 -17.19 -25.16
C ALA A 55 -6.15 -18.25 -26.11
N GLU A 56 -6.30 -19.51 -25.72
CA GLU A 56 -6.04 -20.63 -26.61
C GLU A 56 -7.09 -20.66 -27.74
N PRO A 57 -6.76 -21.25 -28.90
CA PRO A 57 -7.71 -21.42 -29.99
C PRO A 57 -8.96 -22.19 -29.55
N ALA A 58 -10.13 -21.62 -29.82
CA ALA A 58 -11.42 -22.26 -29.58
C ALA A 58 -11.71 -23.27 -30.71
N THR A 59 -12.57 -24.23 -30.41
CA THR A 59 -13.03 -25.23 -31.38
C THR A 59 -14.01 -24.63 -32.39
N ASP A 60 -14.09 -25.27 -33.55
CA ASP A 60 -15.04 -25.10 -34.67
C ASP A 60 -16.04 -23.95 -34.57
N GLY A 61 -15.83 -22.94 -35.42
CA GLY A 61 -16.77 -21.82 -35.62
C GLY A 61 -16.67 -20.70 -34.58
N TRP A 62 -15.94 -20.90 -33.48
CA TRP A 62 -15.71 -19.86 -32.46
C TRP A 62 -14.40 -19.09 -32.68
N GLN A 63 -14.43 -17.79 -32.41
CA GLN A 63 -13.24 -16.94 -32.43
C GLN A 63 -12.76 -16.69 -31.00
N SER A 64 -11.50 -17.00 -30.73
CA SER A 64 -10.84 -16.68 -29.46
C SER A 64 -10.27 -15.27 -29.48
N SER A 65 -10.34 -14.58 -28.34
CA SER A 65 -9.60 -13.34 -28.12
C SER A 65 -9.02 -13.30 -26.71
N GLY A 66 -7.75 -12.90 -26.60
CA GLY A 66 -7.12 -12.60 -25.32
C GLY A 66 -7.57 -11.24 -24.78
N SER A 67 -7.06 -10.85 -23.61
CA SER A 67 -7.38 -9.54 -23.03
C SER A 67 -6.20 -8.95 -22.25
N ARG A 68 -6.12 -7.62 -22.19
CA ARG A 68 -5.16 -6.90 -21.34
C ARG A 68 -5.93 -5.93 -20.46
N LYS A 69 -6.06 -6.23 -19.17
CA LYS A 69 -6.90 -5.45 -18.24
C LYS A 69 -6.23 -5.25 -16.88
N ALA A 70 -6.58 -4.17 -16.21
CA ALA A 70 -6.21 -3.94 -14.82
C ALA A 70 -7.26 -4.61 -13.92
N HIS A 71 -6.79 -5.44 -12.99
CA HIS A 71 -7.64 -6.19 -12.06
C HIS A 71 -7.47 -5.63 -10.65
N PRO A 72 -8.57 -5.35 -9.91
CA PRO A 72 -8.49 -4.79 -8.57
C PRO A 72 -8.01 -5.82 -7.57
N LEU A 73 -7.30 -5.38 -6.54
CA LEU A 73 -7.00 -6.19 -5.35
C LEU A 73 -8.31 -6.56 -4.66
N VAL A 74 -8.53 -7.86 -4.41
CA VAL A 74 -9.75 -8.36 -3.77
C VAL A 74 -9.48 -9.29 -2.59
N GLY A 75 -8.26 -9.81 -2.45
CA GLY A 75 -7.96 -10.83 -1.46
C GLY A 75 -6.49 -10.88 -1.06
N LEU A 76 -6.24 -11.66 -0.02
CA LEU A 76 -4.92 -11.97 0.49
C LEU A 76 -4.88 -13.45 0.88
N ALA A 77 -3.77 -14.10 0.56
CA ALA A 77 -3.43 -15.42 1.06
C ALA A 77 -2.05 -15.40 1.70
N PHE A 78 -1.86 -16.22 2.74
CA PHE A 78 -0.59 -16.37 3.44
C PHE A 78 -0.07 -17.80 3.27
N PHE A 79 1.24 -17.95 3.11
CA PHE A 79 1.88 -19.23 2.79
C PHE A 79 3.11 -19.48 3.66
N ALA A 80 3.36 -20.74 4.03
CA ALA A 80 4.62 -21.19 4.63
C ALA A 80 5.68 -21.42 3.53
N GLY A 81 6.20 -20.33 2.98
CA GLY A 81 7.11 -20.33 1.83
C GLY A 81 6.44 -19.74 0.56
N PRO A 82 7.16 -19.68 -0.57
CA PRO A 82 6.62 -19.16 -1.83
C PRO A 82 5.32 -19.88 -2.25
N PRO A 83 4.34 -19.17 -2.86
CA PRO A 83 3.05 -19.76 -3.25
C PRO A 83 3.15 -21.00 -4.16
N GLU A 84 4.23 -21.13 -4.93
CA GLU A 84 4.51 -22.26 -5.82
C GLU A 84 4.65 -23.59 -5.05
N GLN A 85 5.02 -23.51 -3.77
CA GLN A 85 5.10 -24.67 -2.87
C GLN A 85 3.73 -25.11 -2.36
N LYS A 86 2.66 -24.34 -2.61
CA LYS A 86 1.26 -24.65 -2.29
C LYS A 86 1.00 -24.88 -0.79
N ALA A 87 1.83 -24.31 0.07
CA ALA A 87 1.70 -24.40 1.53
C ALA A 87 0.84 -23.24 2.10
N GLN A 88 -0.40 -23.09 1.62
CA GLN A 88 -1.30 -22.03 2.07
C GLN A 88 -1.75 -22.24 3.52
N LEU A 89 -1.78 -21.17 4.29
CA LEU A 89 -2.18 -21.15 5.70
C LEU A 89 -3.66 -20.84 5.85
N ALA A 90 -4.34 -21.62 6.68
CA ALA A 90 -5.64 -21.23 7.21
C ALA A 90 -5.49 -20.14 8.28
N PRO A 91 -6.48 -19.24 8.43
CA PRO A 91 -6.46 -18.26 9.51
C PRO A 91 -6.59 -18.95 10.87
N THR A 92 -5.82 -18.47 11.85
CA THR A 92 -5.88 -18.92 13.24
C THR A 92 -7.21 -18.51 13.90
N ARG A 93 -7.76 -17.36 13.51
CA ARG A 93 -9.04 -16.86 14.03
C ARG A 93 -9.84 -16.20 12.92
N GLU A 94 -11.14 -16.43 12.95
CA GLU A 94 -12.09 -15.75 12.08
C GLU A 94 -13.21 -15.09 12.89
N ARG A 95 -13.73 -14.01 12.34
CA ARG A 95 -14.92 -13.30 12.77
C ARG A 95 -15.77 -13.10 11.53
N ALA A 96 -16.63 -14.07 11.23
CA ALA A 96 -17.46 -14.04 10.02
C ALA A 96 -18.72 -13.17 10.13
N LYS A 97 -19.11 -12.74 11.35
CA LYS A 97 -20.34 -11.99 11.62
C LYS A 97 -20.03 -10.70 12.38
N GLY A 98 -20.72 -9.61 12.03
CA GLY A 98 -20.60 -8.31 12.69
C GLY A 98 -20.33 -7.16 11.72
N LYS A 99 -20.00 -5.98 12.28
CA LYS A 99 -19.74 -4.76 11.48
C LYS A 99 -18.45 -4.81 10.65
N THR A 100 -17.51 -5.67 11.03
CA THR A 100 -16.22 -5.83 10.35
C THR A 100 -15.84 -7.31 10.36
N PRO A 101 -16.24 -8.08 9.34
CA PRO A 101 -15.76 -9.44 9.19
C PRO A 101 -14.24 -9.45 9.03
N SER A 102 -13.54 -10.38 9.68
CA SER A 102 -12.07 -10.41 9.68
C SER A 102 -11.50 -11.80 9.84
N ALA A 103 -10.30 -12.01 9.32
CA ALA A 103 -9.48 -13.20 9.53
C ALA A 103 -8.10 -12.80 10.08
N THR A 104 -7.52 -13.61 10.97
CA THR A 104 -6.20 -13.36 11.55
C THR A 104 -5.35 -14.61 11.50
N TRP A 105 -4.13 -14.46 11.01
CA TRP A 105 -3.08 -15.46 10.99
C TRP A 105 -2.07 -15.11 12.07
N VAL A 106 -1.87 -15.99 13.03
CA VAL A 106 -0.74 -15.95 13.95
C VAL A 106 0.38 -16.73 13.30
N LEU A 107 1.55 -16.10 13.20
CA LEU A 107 2.72 -16.62 12.48
C LEU A 107 3.79 -16.98 13.50
N GLU A 108 4.03 -18.28 13.67
CA GLU A 108 5.04 -18.79 14.59
C GLU A 108 6.45 -18.51 14.06
N ARG A 109 7.42 -18.36 14.97
CA ARG A 109 8.81 -18.12 14.54
C ARG A 109 9.36 -19.36 13.83
N ARG A 110 9.94 -19.14 12.66
CA ARG A 110 10.59 -20.16 11.83
C ARG A 110 11.72 -19.53 11.02
N ASP A 111 12.66 -20.34 10.55
CA ASP A 111 13.83 -19.85 9.80
C ASP A 111 13.45 -19.34 8.40
N GLU A 112 12.50 -20.00 7.75
CA GLU A 112 12.00 -19.60 6.44
C GLU A 112 10.88 -18.55 6.54
N PRO A 113 10.93 -17.46 5.77
CA PRO A 113 9.89 -16.44 5.84
C PRO A 113 8.53 -17.00 5.38
N TYR A 114 7.47 -16.54 6.04
CA TYR A 114 6.13 -16.62 5.47
C TYR A 114 6.02 -15.70 4.26
N TRP A 115 5.07 -15.99 3.38
CA TRP A 115 4.77 -15.17 2.22
C TRP A 115 3.35 -14.65 2.28
N VAL A 116 3.16 -13.47 1.71
CA VAL A 116 1.84 -12.93 1.40
C VAL A 116 1.66 -12.92 -0.11
N ALA A 117 0.49 -13.36 -0.57
CA ALA A 117 0.05 -13.24 -1.95
C ALA A 117 -1.16 -12.29 -2.01
N CYS A 118 -1.05 -11.27 -2.84
CA CYS A 118 -2.11 -10.35 -3.20
C CYS A 118 -2.94 -10.97 -4.34
N GLU A 119 -4.24 -11.14 -4.11
CA GLU A 119 -5.15 -11.77 -5.06
C GLU A 119 -6.01 -10.73 -5.77
N TYR A 120 -6.15 -10.86 -7.09
CA TYR A 120 -6.79 -9.87 -7.93
C TYR A 120 -8.08 -10.40 -8.58
N GLY A 121 -9.12 -9.57 -8.59
CA GLY A 121 -10.47 -9.98 -9.00
C GLY A 121 -10.57 -10.26 -10.50
N GLY A 122 -11.25 -11.35 -10.85
CA GLY A 122 -11.49 -11.72 -12.25
C GLY A 122 -10.25 -12.25 -12.99
N THR A 123 -9.24 -12.71 -12.25
CA THR A 123 -8.02 -13.34 -12.78
C THR A 123 -7.47 -14.33 -11.76
N THR A 124 -6.57 -15.21 -12.18
CA THR A 124 -5.77 -16.09 -11.30
C THR A 124 -4.39 -15.54 -10.99
N ALA A 125 -4.03 -14.39 -11.58
CA ALA A 125 -2.76 -13.74 -11.33
C ALA A 125 -2.67 -13.23 -9.89
N ILE A 126 -1.51 -13.44 -9.27
CA ILE A 126 -1.18 -12.95 -7.93
C ILE A 126 0.11 -12.14 -7.97
N ALA A 127 0.29 -11.27 -6.97
CA ALA A 127 1.59 -10.67 -6.67
C ALA A 127 2.01 -11.14 -5.28
N ALA A 128 3.18 -11.77 -5.16
CA ALA A 128 3.61 -12.37 -3.91
C ALA A 128 4.99 -11.85 -3.47
N ARG A 129 5.18 -11.73 -2.15
CA ARG A 129 6.46 -11.37 -1.55
C ARG A 129 6.63 -12.00 -0.17
N ALA A 130 7.88 -12.24 0.22
CA ALA A 130 8.21 -12.66 1.57
C ALA A 130 7.83 -11.58 2.60
N LEU A 131 7.32 -12.03 3.74
CA LEU A 131 7.14 -11.22 4.94
C LEU A 131 8.48 -11.10 5.67
N ALA A 132 8.66 -10.00 6.41
CA ALA A 132 9.80 -9.87 7.31
C ALA A 132 9.73 -10.95 8.41
N GLN A 133 10.89 -11.47 8.84
CA GLN A 133 10.95 -12.56 9.82
C GLN A 133 10.36 -12.19 11.19
N ASN A 134 10.29 -10.90 11.51
CA ASN A 134 9.70 -10.42 12.76
C ASN A 134 8.19 -10.20 12.67
N VAL A 135 7.51 -10.52 11.56
CA VAL A 135 6.04 -10.49 11.50
C VAL A 135 5.47 -11.64 12.33
N THR A 136 4.65 -11.31 13.33
CA THR A 136 4.09 -12.29 14.29
C THR A 136 2.61 -12.57 14.07
N ALA A 137 1.89 -11.65 13.42
CA ALA A 137 0.51 -11.86 13.04
C ALA A 137 0.13 -10.95 11.87
N CYS A 138 -0.82 -11.37 11.05
CA CYS A 138 -1.48 -10.51 10.07
C CYS A 138 -2.99 -10.64 10.19
N THR A 139 -3.69 -9.53 10.06
CA THR A 139 -5.16 -9.45 10.11
C THR A 139 -5.66 -8.87 8.81
N VAL A 140 -6.69 -9.50 8.26
CA VAL A 140 -7.44 -9.07 7.09
C VAL A 140 -8.84 -8.70 7.53
N GLU A 141 -9.31 -7.51 7.15
CA GLU A 141 -10.70 -7.10 7.30
C GLU A 141 -11.38 -7.12 5.93
N TYR A 142 -12.61 -7.64 5.92
CA TYR A 142 -13.43 -7.73 4.72
C TYR A 142 -14.53 -6.67 4.71
N ASP A 143 -14.95 -6.30 3.51
CA ASP A 143 -16.07 -5.37 3.33
C ASP A 143 -17.41 -6.11 3.54
N PRO A 144 -18.19 -5.75 4.58
CA PRO A 144 -19.45 -6.43 4.90
C PRO A 144 -20.55 -6.22 3.85
N ARG A 145 -20.34 -5.35 2.85
CA ARG A 145 -21.31 -5.11 1.76
C ARG A 145 -21.31 -6.22 0.71
N PHE A 146 -20.30 -7.08 0.70
CA PHE A 146 -20.18 -8.20 -0.23
C PHE A 146 -20.49 -9.51 0.48
N SER A 147 -21.24 -10.40 -0.19
CA SER A 147 -21.54 -11.74 0.32
C SER A 147 -20.32 -12.67 0.26
N THR A 148 -19.45 -12.46 -0.72
CA THR A 148 -18.12 -13.08 -0.80
C THR A 148 -17.09 -12.19 -0.12
N PRO A 149 -16.07 -12.74 0.58
CA PRO A 149 -15.03 -11.94 1.20
C PRO A 149 -14.31 -11.06 0.16
N VAL A 150 -14.39 -9.74 0.32
CA VAL A 150 -13.62 -8.76 -0.46
C VAL A 150 -12.77 -7.98 0.52
N LEU A 151 -11.46 -7.96 0.28
CA LEU A 151 -10.48 -7.23 1.08
C LEU A 151 -10.87 -5.76 1.20
N LYS A 152 -11.01 -5.29 2.44
CA LYS A 152 -11.20 -3.87 2.76
C LYS A 152 -9.91 -3.23 3.23
N ARG A 153 -9.19 -3.92 4.10
CA ARG A 153 -7.86 -3.52 4.60
C ARG A 153 -7.15 -4.72 5.19
N TRP A 154 -5.85 -4.57 5.43
CA TRP A 154 -5.06 -5.53 6.17
C TRP A 154 -3.92 -4.83 6.89
N SER A 155 -3.37 -5.52 7.88
CA SER A 155 -2.24 -5.04 8.66
C SER A 155 -1.49 -6.22 9.24
N CYS A 156 -0.17 -6.08 9.40
CA CYS A 156 0.65 -7.04 10.10
C CYS A 156 1.24 -6.42 11.38
N GLN A 157 1.37 -7.26 12.39
CA GLN A 157 2.02 -6.96 13.65
C GLN A 157 3.45 -7.47 13.61
N TYR A 158 4.35 -6.73 14.25
CA TYR A 158 5.76 -7.04 14.31
C TYR A 158 6.15 -7.33 15.76
N GLY A 159 6.81 -8.46 15.98
CA GLY A 159 7.46 -8.77 17.24
C GLY A 159 8.71 -7.93 17.44
N THR A 160 9.07 -7.72 18.70
CA THR A 160 10.41 -7.27 19.05
C THR A 160 11.44 -8.29 18.57
N PRO A 161 12.59 -7.83 18.04
CA PRO A 161 13.71 -8.71 17.68
C PRO A 161 14.11 -9.65 18.82
#